data_AF-A0A7L5BS24-F1
#
_entry.id   AF-A0A7L5BS24-F1
#
_cell.length_a   1.000
_cell.length_b   1.000
_cell.length_c   1.000
_cell.angle_alpha   90.00
_cell.angle_beta   90.00
_cell.angle_gamma   90.00
#
_symmetry.space_group_name_H-M   'P 1'
#
loop_
_entity.id
_entity.type
_entity.pdbx_description
1 polymer ?
#
loop_
_entity_poly.entity_id
_entity_poly.type
_entity_poly.pdbx_seq_one_letter_code
_entity_poly.pdbx_strand_id
1 'polypeptide(L)'
;MQMKRIAILIICGLLAGCGDKGPSHAEIEGAVMSRMAQQYQEAVQAYGAAAAEWHVIPPQAVKIVSIDNIRSQDDATYLADVTLERVKTGAKDTRALSLRMIEGAWRVVSQ
;
A
#
# COMPACT_ATOMS: atom_id res chain seq x y z
N MET A 1 33.27 40.70 19.30
CA MET A 1 32.15 40.75 18.35
C MET A 1 32.53 39.93 17.13
N GLN A 2 32.21 38.64 17.13
CA GLN A 2 32.43 37.76 15.97
C GLN A 2 31.11 37.07 15.65
N MET A 3 30.52 37.46 14.54
CA MET A 3 29.44 36.74 13.89
C MET A 3 29.93 36.30 12.51
N LYS A 4 29.34 35.20 12.03
CA LYS A 4 29.24 34.69 10.66
C LYS A 4 30.07 33.42 10.44
N ARG A 5 29.55 32.32 9.90
CA ARG A 5 28.23 31.92 9.36
C ARG A 5 28.28 30.39 9.33
N ILE A 6 27.31 29.71 9.93
CA ILE A 6 27.16 28.24 9.80
C ILE A 6 26.58 28.00 8.40
N ALA A 7 27.37 27.42 7.51
CA ALA A 7 26.90 26.95 6.21
C ALA A 7 26.14 25.63 6.43
N ILE A 8 24.82 25.72 6.56
CA ILE A 8 23.94 24.55 6.51
C ILE A 8 23.88 24.12 5.04
N LEU A 9 24.62 23.06 4.70
CA LEU A 9 24.47 22.33 3.46
C LEU A 9 23.10 21.65 3.48
N ILE A 10 22.11 22.32 2.88
CA ILE A 10 20.82 21.73 2.56
C ILE A 10 21.09 20.70 1.45
N ILE A 11 21.07 19.43 1.81
CA ILE A 11 21.08 18.31 0.86
C ILE A 11 19.71 18.29 0.18
N CYS A 12 19.52 19.14 -0.84
CA CYS A 12 18.40 19.06 -1.79
C CYS A 12 18.74 18.07 -2.90
N GLY A 13 18.95 16.80 -2.54
CA GLY A 13 19.40 15.77 -3.47
C GLY A 13 18.56 14.51 -3.36
N LEU A 14 17.26 14.58 -3.68
CA LEU A 14 16.40 13.46 -4.10
C LEU A 14 15.00 13.97 -4.48
N LEU A 15 14.94 14.93 -5.40
CA LEU A 15 13.77 15.10 -6.27
C LEU A 15 14.25 14.76 -7.69
N ALA A 16 14.79 13.55 -7.85
CA ALA A 16 14.84 12.95 -9.16
C ALA A 16 13.37 12.76 -9.56
N GLY A 17 12.91 13.56 -10.52
CA GLY A 17 11.63 13.37 -11.17
C GLY A 17 11.55 11.94 -11.71
N CYS A 18 10.88 11.06 -10.97
CA CYS A 18 10.26 9.89 -11.56
C CYS A 18 9.06 10.44 -12.34
N GLY A 19 9.24 10.64 -13.64
CA GLY A 19 8.13 10.92 -14.53
C GLY A 19 7.01 9.91 -14.28
N ASP A 20 5.77 10.40 -14.23
CA ASP A 20 4.51 9.76 -13.83
C ASP A 20 4.31 8.33 -14.35
N LYS A 21 5.08 7.40 -13.80
CA LYS A 21 4.82 5.98 -13.91
C LYS A 21 3.99 5.67 -12.68
N GLY A 22 2.70 5.49 -12.89
CA GLY A 22 1.81 4.91 -11.88
C GLY A 22 2.38 3.63 -11.29
N PRO A 23 1.77 3.12 -10.22
CA PRO A 23 2.33 2.01 -9.48
C PRO A 23 2.53 0.77 -10.37
N SER A 24 3.68 0.14 -10.26
CA SER A 24 3.94 -1.17 -10.86
C SER A 24 3.15 -2.27 -10.14
N HIS A 25 3.03 -3.45 -10.77
CA HIS A 25 2.32 -4.58 -10.15
C HIS A 25 2.94 -4.97 -8.81
N ALA A 26 4.27 -5.04 -8.72
CA ALA A 26 4.97 -5.37 -7.47
C ALA A 26 4.73 -4.33 -6.37
N GLU A 27 4.63 -3.04 -6.72
CA GLU A 27 4.31 -1.98 -5.76
C GLU A 27 2.86 -2.08 -5.29
N ILE A 28 1.92 -2.41 -6.18
CA ILE A 28 0.52 -2.66 -5.81
C ILE A 28 0.44 -3.89 -4.89
N GLU A 29 1.11 -4.99 -5.22
CA GLU A 29 1.15 -6.19 -4.37
C GLU A 29 1.67 -5.85 -2.97
N GLY A 30 2.79 -5.13 -2.90
CA GLY A 30 3.36 -4.67 -1.63
C GLY A 30 2.39 -3.79 -0.84
N ALA A 31 1.71 -2.86 -1.51
CA ALA A 31 0.73 -1.97 -0.89
C ALA A 31 -0.48 -2.73 -0.34
N VAL A 32 -1.01 -3.69 -1.11
CA VAL A 32 -2.15 -4.54 -0.74
C VAL A 32 -1.80 -5.41 0.46
N MET A 33 -0.68 -6.14 0.39
CA MET A 33 -0.26 -7.02 1.48
C MET A 33 0.05 -6.24 2.76
N SER A 34 0.66 -5.05 2.62
CA SER A 34 0.90 -4.14 3.75
C SER A 34 -0.41 -3.69 4.40
N ARG A 35 -1.41 -3.31 3.60
CA ARG A 35 -2.73 -2.91 4.12
C ARG A 35 -3.43 -4.06 4.84
N MET A 36 -3.38 -5.26 4.27
CA MET A 36 -3.96 -6.46 4.91
C MET A 36 -3.26 -6.81 6.22
N ALA A 37 -1.92 -6.73 6.26
CA ALA A 37 -1.15 -6.96 7.48
C ALA A 37 -1.49 -5.93 8.56
N GLN A 38 -1.64 -4.66 8.18
CA GLN A 38 -2.08 -3.62 9.09
C GLN A 38 -3.48 -3.90 9.66
N GLN A 39 -4.47 -4.22 8.80
CA GLN A 39 -5.84 -4.54 9.24
C GLN A 39 -5.87 -5.75 10.18
N TYR A 40 -5.04 -6.77 9.90
CA TYR A 40 -4.92 -7.92 10.78
C TYR A 40 -4.30 -7.55 12.13
N GLN A 41 -3.23 -6.74 12.15
CA GLN A 41 -2.63 -6.27 13.39
C GLN A 41 -3.59 -5.42 14.23
N GLU A 42 -4.37 -4.53 13.60
CA GLU A 42 -5.43 -3.76 14.25
C GLU A 42 -6.48 -4.69 14.88
N ALA A 43 -6.90 -5.75 14.17
CA ALA A 43 -7.83 -6.74 14.71
C ALA A 43 -7.22 -7.57 15.86
N VAL A 44 -5.94 -7.94 15.77
CA VAL A 44 -5.23 -8.64 16.86
C VAL A 44 -5.14 -7.77 18.10
N GLN A 45 -4.88 -6.47 17.95
CA GLN A 45 -4.85 -5.53 19.08
C GLN A 45 -6.24 -5.32 19.69
N ALA A 46 -7.29 -5.26 18.87
CA ALA A 46 -8.65 -5.02 19.34
C ALA A 46 -9.30 -6.25 20.00
N TYR A 47 -9.09 -7.45 19.44
CA TYR A 47 -9.82 -8.65 19.82
C TYR A 47 -8.94 -9.77 20.39
N GLY A 48 -7.62 -9.66 20.27
CA GLY A 48 -6.69 -10.76 20.51
C GLY A 48 -6.55 -11.69 19.30
N ALA A 49 -5.43 -12.42 19.23
CA ALA A 49 -5.05 -13.19 18.04
C ALA A 49 -6.11 -14.22 17.61
N ALA A 50 -6.67 -14.98 18.55
CA ALA A 50 -7.65 -16.02 18.25
C ALA A 50 -8.99 -15.46 17.71
N ALA A 51 -9.38 -14.27 18.14
CA ALA A 51 -10.61 -13.63 17.68
C ALA A 51 -10.38 -12.82 16.38
N ALA A 52 -9.19 -12.27 16.17
CA ALA A 52 -8.85 -11.49 14.99
C ALA A 52 -9.07 -12.26 13.67
N GLU A 53 -8.76 -13.55 13.64
CA GLU A 53 -8.97 -14.42 12.47
C GLU A 53 -10.45 -14.58 12.07
N TRP A 54 -11.38 -14.36 13.00
CA TRP A 54 -12.83 -14.34 12.71
C TRP A 54 -13.30 -13.02 12.09
N HIS A 55 -12.57 -11.93 12.35
CA HIS A 55 -12.94 -10.58 11.91
C HIS A 55 -12.24 -10.16 10.61
N VAL A 56 -10.98 -10.55 10.45
CA VAL A 56 -10.16 -10.16 9.30
C VAL A 56 -9.44 -11.39 8.76
N ILE A 57 -9.36 -11.48 7.44
CA ILE A 57 -8.65 -12.57 6.78
C ILE A 57 -7.14 -12.36 7.03
N PRO A 58 -6.42 -13.33 7.59
CA PRO A 58 -4.99 -13.22 7.78
C PRO A 58 -4.27 -13.06 6.43
N PRO A 59 -3.22 -12.22 6.33
CA PRO A 59 -2.50 -12.02 5.07
C PRO A 59 -1.95 -13.31 4.45
N GLN A 60 -1.51 -14.27 5.28
CA GLN A 60 -1.01 -15.56 4.83
C GLN A 60 -2.09 -16.50 4.26
N ALA A 61 -3.37 -16.21 4.49
CA ALA A 61 -4.49 -17.01 4.01
C ALA A 61 -4.99 -16.56 2.63
N VAL A 62 -4.39 -15.52 2.06
CA VAL A 62 -4.71 -15.00 0.72
C VAL A 62 -3.47 -14.95 -0.16
N LYS A 63 -3.71 -14.96 -1.46
CA LYS A 63 -2.71 -14.62 -2.48
C LYS A 63 -3.33 -13.64 -3.47
N ILE A 64 -2.52 -12.71 -3.98
CA ILE A 64 -2.91 -11.85 -5.09
C ILE A 64 -2.74 -12.69 -6.37
N VAL A 65 -3.80 -12.80 -7.18
CA VAL A 65 -3.79 -13.61 -8.41
C VAL A 65 -3.87 -12.79 -9.69
N SER A 66 -4.43 -11.58 -9.63
CA SER A 66 -4.31 -10.63 -10.72
C SER A 66 -4.41 -9.19 -10.21
N ILE A 67 -3.80 -8.28 -10.96
CA ILE A 67 -3.89 -6.84 -10.79
C ILE A 67 -4.14 -6.29 -12.19
N ASP A 68 -5.31 -5.71 -12.40
CA ASP A 68 -5.79 -5.29 -13.71
C ASP A 68 -6.31 -3.84 -13.65
N ASN A 69 -6.59 -3.26 -14.83
CA ASN A 69 -7.24 -1.95 -14.97
C ASN A 69 -6.57 -0.80 -14.18
N ILE A 70 -5.23 -0.81 -14.09
CA ILE A 70 -4.44 0.24 -13.43
C ILE A 70 -4.62 1.55 -14.20
N ARG A 71 -5.22 2.54 -13.55
CA ARG A 71 -5.57 3.83 -14.16
C ARG A 71 -5.39 4.97 -13.17
N SER A 72 -4.93 6.11 -13.66
CA SER A 72 -4.95 7.34 -12.85
C SER A 72 -6.40 7.80 -12.68
N GLN A 73 -6.82 8.06 -11.45
CA GLN A 73 -8.07 8.77 -11.12
C GLN A 73 -7.82 10.27 -11.05
N ASP A 74 -6.72 10.65 -10.40
CA ASP A 74 -6.13 11.98 -10.40
C ASP A 74 -4.61 11.81 -10.41
N ASP A 75 -3.85 12.86 -10.76
CA ASP A 75 -2.38 12.77 -10.88
C ASP A 75 -1.67 12.27 -9.61
N ALA A 76 -2.36 12.20 -8.46
CA ALA A 76 -1.85 11.64 -7.21
C ALA A 76 -2.48 10.30 -6.80
N THR A 77 -3.60 9.87 -7.41
CA THR A 77 -4.39 8.70 -7.02
C THR A 77 -4.58 7.76 -8.19
N TYR A 78 -4.21 6.50 -8.02
CA TYR A 78 -4.41 5.45 -9.00
C TYR A 78 -5.46 4.45 -8.53
N LEU A 79 -6.27 3.94 -9.44
CA LEU A 79 -7.18 2.82 -9.21
C LEU A 79 -6.59 1.57 -9.84
N ALA A 80 -6.68 0.44 -9.14
CA ALA A 80 -6.35 -0.87 -9.68
C ALA A 80 -7.39 -1.89 -9.22
N ASP A 81 -7.78 -2.79 -10.11
CA ASP A 81 -8.67 -3.89 -9.77
C ASP A 81 -7.79 -5.08 -9.35
N VAL A 82 -7.89 -5.49 -8.09
CA VAL A 82 -7.05 -6.54 -7.51
C VAL A 82 -7.91 -7.75 -7.21
N THR A 83 -7.51 -8.90 -7.75
CA THR A 83 -8.14 -10.18 -7.44
C THR A 83 -7.34 -10.92 -6.38
N LEU A 84 -7.99 -11.20 -5.26
CA LEU A 84 -7.46 -12.00 -4.16
C LEU A 84 -8.06 -13.40 -4.22
N GLU A 85 -7.24 -14.43 -4.00
CA GLU A 85 -7.70 -15.81 -3.84
C GLU A 85 -7.42 -16.30 -2.42
N ARG A 86 -8.44 -16.86 -1.76
CA ARG A 86 -8.28 -17.54 -0.48
C ARG A 86 -7.62 -18.90 -0.68
N VAL A 87 -6.45 -19.10 -0.07
CA VAL A 87 -5.63 -20.31 -0.28
C VAL A 87 -6.38 -21.61 0.07
N LYS A 88 -7.20 -21.59 1.14
CA LYS A 88 -7.89 -22.80 1.63
C LYS A 88 -9.09 -23.21 0.77
N THR A 89 -9.83 -22.24 0.24
CA THR A 89 -11.12 -22.50 -0.44
C THR A 89 -11.06 -22.28 -1.94
N GLY A 90 -9.99 -21.65 -2.45
CA GLY A 90 -9.90 -21.20 -3.84
C GLY A 90 -10.89 -20.08 -4.19
N ALA A 91 -11.61 -19.52 -3.21
CA ALA A 91 -12.58 -18.47 -3.45
C ALA A 91 -11.85 -17.19 -3.86
N LYS A 92 -12.29 -16.60 -4.98
CA LYS A 92 -11.73 -15.36 -5.53
C LYS A 92 -12.64 -14.18 -5.22
N ASP A 93 -12.02 -13.06 -4.92
CA ASP A 93 -12.69 -11.78 -4.66
C ASP A 93 -11.93 -10.68 -5.40
N THR A 94 -12.62 -9.96 -6.28
CA THR A 94 -12.03 -8.86 -7.06
C THR A 94 -12.53 -7.54 -6.51
N ARG A 95 -11.62 -6.64 -6.17
CA ARG A 95 -11.95 -5.34 -5.59
C ARG A 95 -11.17 -4.23 -6.28
N ALA A 96 -11.84 -3.13 -6.60
CA ALA A 96 -11.18 -1.91 -7.01
C ALA A 96 -10.57 -1.23 -5.78
N LEU A 97 -9.28 -0.92 -5.85
CA LEU A 97 -8.51 -0.28 -4.79
C LEU A 97 -7.96 1.06 -5.28
N SER A 98 -8.01 2.08 -4.44
CA SER A 98 -7.29 3.34 -4.67
C SER A 98 -5.93 3.29 -4.01
N LEU A 99 -4.90 3.72 -4.72
CA LEU A 99 -3.52 3.80 -4.29
C LEU A 99 -3.02 5.23 -4.39
N ARG A 100 -2.24 5.66 -3.40
CA ARG A 100 -1.51 6.95 -3.42
C ARG A 100 -0.10 6.76 -2.94
N MET A 101 0.81 7.56 -3.48
CA MET A 101 2.17 7.64 -2.98
C MET A 101 2.19 8.48 -1.71
N ILE A 102 2.53 7.84 -0.58
CA ILE A 102 2.62 8.47 0.73
C ILE A 102 4.01 8.16 1.28
N GLU A 103 4.77 9.21 1.62
CA GLU A 103 6.12 9.08 2.19
C GLU A 103 7.06 8.21 1.35
N GLY A 104 6.94 8.29 0.01
CA GLY A 104 7.79 7.54 -0.92
C GLY A 104 7.38 6.07 -1.13
N ALA A 105 6.23 5.63 -0.63
CA ALA A 105 5.69 4.29 -0.88
C ALA A 105 4.24 4.34 -1.35
N TRP A 106 3.86 3.46 -2.27
CA TRP A 106 2.47 3.27 -2.64
C TRP A 106 1.69 2.62 -1.49
N ARG A 107 0.56 3.23 -1.12
CA ARG A 107 -0.33 2.77 -0.06
C ARG A 107 -1.74 2.64 -0.61
N VAL A 108 -2.45 1.59 -0.20
CA VAL A 108 -3.90 1.50 -0.44
C VAL A 108 -4.60 2.52 0.46
N VAL A 109 -5.37 3.42 -0.14
CA VAL A 109 -6.06 4.53 0.54
C VAL A 109 -7.58 4.50 0.40
N SER A 110 -8.16 3.68 -0.48
CA SER A 110 -9.64 3.58 -0.63
C SER A 110 -10.29 2.81 0.51
N GLN A 111 -11.54 3.07 0.87
CA GLN A 111 -12.47 4.22 0.69
C GLN A 111 -13.40 4.15 1.91
#